data_AF-A0A8T3C9L4-F1
#
_entry.id   AF-A0A8T3C9L4-F1
#
_cell.length_a   1.000
_cell.length_b   1.000
_cell.length_c   1.000
_cell.angle_alpha   90.00
_cell.angle_beta   90.00
_cell.angle_gamma   90.00
#
_symmetry.space_group_name_H-M   'P 1'
#
loop_
_entity.id
_entity.type
_entity.pdbx_description
1 polymer ?
#
loop_
_entity_poly.entity_id
_entity_poly.type
_entity_poly.pdbx_seq_one_letter_code
_entity_poly.pdbx_strand_id
1 'polypeptide(L)'
;MVISLKDLLLAFQVHESVKKRDKKGALALRKRRVLRRRRSHMGRRIRALRKLVPYGETMEIGKLFVETAKYISCLQMQAKAMQVMVRVLSSNGK
;
A
#
# COMPACT_ATOMS: atom_id res chain seq x y z
N MET A 1 51.28 -5.37 36.89
CA MET A 1 50.21 -5.20 35.88
C MET A 1 49.83 -3.74 35.83
N VAL A 2 50.41 -2.96 34.92
CA VAL A 2 50.05 -1.56 34.72
C VAL A 2 49.30 -1.46 33.40
N ILE A 3 47.99 -1.24 33.49
CA ILE A 3 47.13 -0.97 32.33
C ILE A 3 47.56 0.40 31.82
N SER A 4 47.99 0.50 30.56
CA SER A 4 48.52 1.75 30.01
C SER A 4 47.37 2.74 29.83
N LEU A 5 47.58 4.03 30.11
CA LEU A 5 46.58 5.08 29.84
C LEU A 5 46.09 5.08 28.37
N LYS A 6 46.95 4.59 27.46
CA LYS A 6 46.62 4.36 26.04
C LYS A 6 45.51 3.31 25.86
N ASP A 7 45.48 2.28 26.69
CA ASP A 7 44.49 1.20 26.61
C ASP A 7 43.10 1.70 27.04
N LEU A 8 43.05 2.57 28.06
CA LEU A 8 41.81 3.19 28.53
C LEU A 8 41.23 4.18 27.51
N LEU A 9 42.12 4.98 26.88
CA LEU A 9 41.73 5.95 25.85
C LEU A 9 41.22 5.26 24.58
N LEU A 10 41.88 4.16 24.16
CA LEU A 10 41.47 3.36 23.02
C LEU A 10 40.07 2.75 23.24
N ALA A 11 39.80 2.25 24.45
CA ALA A 11 38.49 1.71 24.82
C ALA A 11 37.38 2.77 24.78
N PHE A 12 37.65 3.98 25.27
CA PHE A 12 36.69 5.10 25.24
C PHE A 12 36.33 5.51 23.80
N GLN A 13 37.32 5.55 22.91
CA GLN A 13 37.14 5.98 21.52
C GLN A 13 36.42 4.93 20.66
N VAL A 14 36.63 3.64 20.96
CA VAL A 14 35.90 2.53 20.33
C VAL A 14 34.42 2.52 20.74
N HIS A 15 34.09 2.80 22.00
CA HIS A 15 32.69 2.78 22.49
C HIS A 15 31.80 3.87 21.85
N GLU A 16 32.35 5.06 21.56
CA GLU A 16 31.69 6.16 20.84
C GLU A 16 31.30 5.76 19.40
N SER A 17 32.18 5.00 18.72
CA SER A 17 32.03 4.61 17.32
C SER A 17 31.11 3.41 17.11
N VAL A 18 31.02 2.51 18.09
CA VAL A 18 30.10 1.35 18.07
C VAL A 18 28.65 1.82 18.24
N LYS A 19 28.39 2.77 19.14
CA LYS A 19 27.04 3.26 19.47
C LYS A 19 26.33 4.01 18.33
N LYS A 20 27.07 4.53 17.34
CA LYS A 20 26.53 5.23 16.16
C LYS A 20 26.09 4.29 15.03
N ARG A 21 26.58 3.04 14.97
CA ARG A 21 26.28 2.09 13.89
C ARG A 21 24.93 1.37 14.08
N ASP A 22 24.57 1.04 15.31
CA ASP A 22 23.31 0.33 15.61
C ASP A 22 22.05 1.13 15.26
N LYS A 23 22.09 2.46 15.44
CA LYS A 23 20.95 3.33 15.17
C LYS A 23 20.60 3.42 13.68
N LYS A 24 21.61 3.39 12.80
CA LYS A 24 21.41 3.42 11.34
C LYS A 24 20.81 2.11 10.82
N GLY A 25 21.29 0.98 11.33
CA GLY A 25 20.75 -0.35 11.01
C GLY A 25 19.29 -0.49 11.45
N ALA A 26 18.95 -0.05 12.67
CA ALA A 26 17.58 -0.07 13.18
C ALA A 26 16.61 0.77 12.32
N LEU A 27 17.03 1.97 11.89
CA LEU A 27 16.20 2.83 11.03
C LEU A 27 15.98 2.22 9.64
N ALA A 28 17.01 1.64 9.02
CA ALA A 28 16.89 0.97 7.73
C ALA A 28 15.93 -0.24 7.80
N LEU A 29 16.03 -1.06 8.85
CA LEU A 29 15.12 -2.17 9.10
C LEU A 29 13.68 -1.69 9.30
N ARG A 30 13.49 -0.60 10.05
CA ARG A 30 12.16 0.01 10.26
C ARG A 30 11.56 0.49 8.94
N LYS A 31 12.31 1.21 8.10
CA LYS A 31 11.87 1.65 6.77
C LYS A 31 11.47 0.46 5.88
N ARG A 32 12.29 -0.61 5.87
CA ARG A 32 12.01 -1.83 5.11
C ARG A 32 10.71 -2.53 5.57
N ARG A 33 10.47 -2.61 6.88
CA ARG A 33 9.21 -3.15 7.44
C ARG A 33 7.99 -2.34 7.01
N VAL A 34 8.08 -1.01 7.02
CA VAL A 34 6.99 -0.13 6.56
C VAL A 34 6.68 -0.34 5.08
N LEU A 35 7.70 -0.38 4.22
CA LEU A 35 7.51 -0.64 2.78
C LEU A 35 6.88 -2.01 2.51
N ARG A 36 7.30 -3.06 3.24
CA ARG A 36 6.69 -4.39 3.14
C ARG A 36 5.22 -4.38 3.52
N ARG A 37 4.85 -3.68 4.62
CA ARG A 37 3.45 -3.52 5.03
C ARG A 37 2.63 -2.80 3.95
N ARG A 38 3.16 -1.71 3.38
CA ARG A 38 2.49 -0.98 2.29
C ARG A 38 2.25 -1.85 1.06
N ARG A 39 3.27 -2.61 0.61
CA ARG A 39 3.13 -3.53 -0.52
C ARG A 39 2.09 -4.63 -0.25
N SER A 40 2.09 -5.20 0.95
CA SER A 40 1.10 -6.21 1.34
C SER A 40 -0.33 -5.65 1.30
N HIS A 41 -0.52 -4.43 1.82
CA HIS A 41 -1.81 -3.75 1.80
C HIS A 41 -2.30 -3.46 0.38
N MET A 42 -1.42 -2.96 -0.49
CA MET A 42 -1.74 -2.76 -1.90
C MET A 42 -2.09 -4.07 -2.61
N GLY A 43 -1.35 -5.15 -2.33
CA GLY A 43 -1.67 -6.47 -2.88
C GLY A 43 -3.07 -6.96 -2.47
N ARG A 44 -3.50 -6.72 -1.22
CA ARG A 44 -4.87 -7.05 -0.76
C ARG A 44 -5.93 -6.24 -1.52
N ARG A 45 -5.70 -4.93 -1.70
CA ARG A 45 -6.61 -4.04 -2.44
C ARG A 45 -6.72 -4.43 -3.91
N ILE A 46 -5.61 -4.74 -4.56
CA ILE A 46 -5.60 -5.21 -5.95
C ILE A 46 -6.36 -6.54 -6.07
N ARG A 47 -6.15 -7.49 -5.15
CA ARG A 47 -6.93 -8.75 -5.13
C ARG A 47 -8.42 -8.51 -4.95
N ALA A 48 -8.82 -7.59 -4.08
CA ALA A 48 -10.23 -7.23 -3.92
C ALA A 48 -10.80 -6.62 -5.22
N LEU A 49 -10.05 -5.72 -5.85
CA LEU A 49 -10.48 -5.08 -7.10
C LEU A 49 -10.69 -6.11 -8.23
N ARG A 50 -9.80 -7.10 -8.36
CA ARG A 50 -9.93 -8.18 -9.35
C ARG A 50 -11.23 -8.96 -9.25
N LYS A 51 -11.77 -9.12 -8.04
CA LYS A 51 -13.04 -9.82 -7.80
C LYS A 51 -14.27 -8.96 -8.14
N LEU A 52 -14.11 -7.65 -8.16
CA LEU A 52 -15.19 -6.70 -8.45
C LEU A 52 -15.31 -6.37 -9.94
N VAL A 53 -14.19 -6.39 -10.65
CA VAL A 53 -14.14 -6.06 -12.08
C VAL A 53 -14.45 -7.30 -12.90
N PRO A 54 -15.37 -7.23 -13.88
CA PRO A 54 -15.65 -8.34 -14.79
C PRO A 54 -14.37 -8.85 -15.44
N TYR A 55 -14.18 -10.18 -15.41
CA TYR A 55 -12.98 -10.85 -15.92
C TYR A 55 -11.65 -10.40 -15.26
N GLY A 56 -11.71 -9.75 -14.08
CA GLY A 56 -10.56 -9.13 -13.43
C GLY A 56 -9.55 -10.10 -12.82
N GLU A 57 -9.92 -11.36 -12.55
CA GLU A 57 -9.05 -12.32 -11.88
C GLU A 57 -7.75 -12.60 -12.63
N THR A 58 -7.81 -12.68 -13.96
CA THR A 58 -6.68 -13.05 -14.84
C THR A 58 -5.98 -11.84 -15.48
N MET A 59 -6.48 -10.61 -15.30
CA MET A 59 -5.93 -9.43 -15.98
C MET A 59 -4.52 -9.06 -15.50
N GLU A 60 -3.74 -8.36 -16.32
CA GLU A 60 -2.57 -7.65 -15.81
C GLU A 60 -3.01 -6.41 -14.99
N ILE A 61 -2.16 -5.91 -14.07
CA ILE A 61 -2.50 -4.77 -13.21
C ILE A 61 -2.83 -3.50 -14.02
N GLY A 62 -2.05 -3.19 -15.06
CA GLY A 62 -2.30 -2.02 -15.91
C GLY A 62 -3.66 -2.10 -16.59
N LYS A 63 -3.96 -3.25 -17.21
CA LYS A 63 -5.25 -3.53 -17.86
C LYS A 63 -6.41 -3.50 -16.85
N LEU A 64 -6.20 -4.05 -15.65
CA LEU A 64 -7.20 -4.06 -14.58
C LEU A 64 -7.69 -2.64 -14.25
N PHE A 65 -6.80 -1.66 -14.14
CA PHE A 65 -7.20 -0.29 -13.83
C PHE A 65 -7.98 0.37 -14.97
N VAL A 66 -7.58 0.13 -16.23
CA VAL A 66 -8.31 0.65 -17.40
C VAL A 66 -9.72 0.05 -17.47
N GLU A 67 -9.85 -1.26 -17.31
CA GLU A 67 -11.15 -1.94 -17.32
C GLU A 67 -11.99 -1.58 -16.09
N THR A 68 -11.35 -1.32 -14.94
CA THR A 68 -12.04 -0.76 -13.76
C THR A 68 -12.69 0.58 -14.09
N ALA A 69 -11.95 1.50 -14.73
CA ALA A 69 -12.48 2.82 -15.07
C ALA A 69 -13.68 2.72 -16.03
N LYS A 70 -13.57 1.87 -17.06
CA LYS A 70 -14.69 1.59 -17.97
C LYS A 70 -15.89 1.00 -17.24
N TYR A 71 -15.65 0.06 -16.33
CA TYR A 71 -16.72 -0.59 -15.58
C TYR A 71 -17.44 0.38 -14.63
N ILE A 72 -16.71 1.28 -13.95
CA ILE A 72 -17.30 2.35 -13.15
C ILE A 72 -18.21 3.24 -14.01
N SER A 73 -17.74 3.67 -15.19
CA SER A 73 -18.55 4.50 -16.10
C SER A 73 -19.82 3.77 -16.55
N CYS A 74 -19.72 2.47 -16.85
CA CYS A 74 -20.87 1.64 -17.20
C CYS A 74 -21.88 1.55 -16.05
N LEU A 75 -21.42 1.25 -14.83
CA LEU A 75 -22.28 1.18 -13.64
C LEU A 75 -22.98 2.52 -13.36
N GLN A 76 -22.27 3.64 -13.52
CA GLN A 76 -22.85 4.97 -13.36
C GLN A 76 -23.98 5.22 -14.36
N MET A 77 -23.79 4.83 -15.62
CA MET A 77 -24.81 4.97 -16.66
C MET A 77 -26.02 4.07 -16.36
N GLN A 78 -25.79 2.82 -15.95
CA GLN A 78 -26.86 1.89 -15.56
C GLN A 78 -27.69 2.44 -14.40
N ALA A 79 -27.03 2.95 -13.34
CA ALA A 79 -27.71 3.55 -12.21
C ALA A 79 -28.56 4.78 -12.63
N LYS A 80 -28.04 5.64 -13.51
CA LYS A 80 -28.80 6.78 -14.06
C LYS A 80 -30.03 6.32 -14.84
N ALA A 81 -29.89 5.31 -15.70
CA ALA A 81 -31.00 4.77 -16.46
C ALA A 81 -32.09 4.20 -15.54
N MET A 82 -31.71 3.44 -14.51
CA MET A 82 -32.66 2.92 -13.50
C MET A 82 -33.37 4.05 -12.76
N GLN A 83 -32.67 5.13 -12.40
CA GLN A 83 -33.30 6.30 -11.77
C GLN A 83 -34.34 6.96 -12.69
N VAL A 84 -34.04 7.07 -13.99
CA VAL A 84 -35.01 7.60 -14.97
C VAL A 84 -36.22 6.67 -15.09
N MET A 85 -36.00 5.36 -15.19
CA MET A 85 -37.09 4.37 -15.25
C MET A 85 -38.01 4.47 -14.03
N VAL A 86 -37.45 4.55 -12.83
CA VAL A 86 -38.23 4.73 -11.60
C VAL A 86 -39.05 6.02 -11.65
N ARG A 87 -38.46 7.15 -12.05
CA ARG A 87 -39.20 8.41 -12.15
C ARG A 87 -40.36 8.34 -13.15
N VAL A 88 -40.14 7.74 -14.32
CA VAL A 88 -41.17 7.60 -15.36
C VAL A 88 -42.31 6.70 -14.85
N LEU A 89 -41.98 5.54 -14.27
CA LEU A 89 -42.98 4.61 -13.75
C LEU A 89 -43.74 5.17 -12.54
N SER A 90 -43.07 5.89 -11.65
CA SER A 90 -43.73 6.56 -10.50
C SER A 90 -44.55 7.78 -10.91
N SER A 91 -44.22 8.46 -12.02
CA SER A 91 -45.00 9.59 -12.54
C SER A 91 -46.26 9.15 -13.27
N ASN A 92 -46.26 7.96 -13.88
CA ASN A 92 -47.41 7.42 -14.62
C ASN A 92 -48.38 6.62 -13.73
N GLY A 93 -48.05 6.41 -12.46
CA GLY A 93 -48.89 5.70 -11.48
C GLY A 93 -49.75 6.61 -10.59
N LYS A 94 -49.88 7.90 -10.96
CA LYS A 94 -50.83 8.86 -10.37
C LYS A 94 -51.92 9.19 -11.36
#